data_AF-A0A2D9GBS3-F1
#
_entry.id   AF-A0A2D9GBS3-F1
#
_cell.length_a   1.000
_cell.length_b   1.000
_cell.length_c   1.000
_cell.angle_alpha   90.00
_cell.angle_beta   90.00
_cell.angle_gamma   90.00
#
_symmetry.space_group_name_H-M   'P 1'
#
loop_
_entity.id
_entity.type
_entity.pdbx_description
1 polymer ?
#
loop_
_entity_poly.entity_id
_entity_poly.type
_entity_poly.pdbx_seq_one_letter_code
_entity_poly.pdbx_strand_id
1 'polypeptide(L)'
;MSRKLIYISCIVFIISSCKREDNIIPNNNAPYYGEIPTLLLENYVNRCYIDLLGREPLDDEMIEDVQFLRDNEVTIDSRDQLLYKLQFDTTFIEGDSSYNQAYFHRFYELVKVRLIEGAANSYINSENANWLFEYEKDSIAGNMINAYKRLLEYNKLNDILKSEKQYRNGVISVSEYHRRMVYNSIYDDINMNTFNYINAIFDNLLFRYPTSYEFNECKLMIDDNSTQILMGSSGNCKYDVASIICNSDEFYEGLVNWSFITFLGREANVQERDELMNNLIMYNDYQRIQRIILCSDEYAHFD
;
A
#
# COMPACT_ATOMS: atom_id res chain seq x y z
N MET A 1 -55.38 36.55 3.13
CA MET A 1 -54.74 35.54 3.99
C MET A 1 -54.58 34.20 3.24
N SER A 2 -54.09 34.22 1.98
CA SER A 2 -54.13 33.03 1.11
C SER A 2 -52.83 32.72 0.35
N ARG A 3 -51.84 33.64 0.31
CA ARG A 3 -50.54 33.37 -0.33
C ARG A 3 -49.49 32.80 0.62
N LYS A 4 -49.47 33.19 1.90
CA LYS A 4 -48.51 32.67 2.89
C LYS A 4 -48.75 31.19 3.24
N LEU A 5 -50.00 30.72 3.18
CA LEU A 5 -50.35 29.31 3.40
C LEU A 5 -49.88 28.39 2.26
N ILE A 6 -49.81 28.90 1.02
CA ILE A 6 -49.32 28.14 -0.13
C ILE A 6 -47.81 27.94 -0.04
N TYR A 7 -47.05 28.96 0.37
CA TYR A 7 -45.59 28.82 0.59
C TYR A 7 -45.24 27.87 1.74
N ILE A 8 -46.06 27.83 2.81
CA ILE A 8 -45.87 26.88 3.91
C ILE A 8 -46.20 25.45 3.47
N SER A 9 -47.22 25.26 2.62
CA SER A 9 -47.57 23.95 2.04
C SER A 9 -46.48 23.40 1.11
N CYS A 10 -45.82 24.26 0.32
CA CYS A 10 -44.73 23.85 -0.57
C CYS A 10 -43.41 23.48 0.16
N ILE A 11 -43.13 24.06 1.33
CA ILE A 11 -41.92 23.76 2.12
C ILE A 11 -42.04 22.39 2.82
N VAL A 12 -43.25 21.98 3.21
CA VAL A 12 -43.47 20.68 3.87
C VAL A 12 -43.28 19.48 2.92
N PHE A 13 -43.43 19.68 1.61
CA PHE A 13 -43.19 18.61 0.62
C PHE A 13 -41.71 18.37 0.28
N ILE A 14 -40.82 19.33 0.56
CA ILE A 14 -39.39 19.21 0.21
C ILE A 14 -38.63 18.37 1.27
N ILE A 15 -39.07 18.38 2.52
CA ILE A 15 -38.45 17.62 3.62
C ILE A 15 -38.85 16.13 3.68
N SER A 16 -39.73 15.66 2.78
CA SER A 16 -40.18 14.26 2.75
C SER A 16 -39.57 13.42 1.61
N SER A 17 -38.63 13.96 0.83
CA SER A 17 -38.11 13.29 -0.39
C SER A 17 -36.67 12.78 -0.28
N CYS A 18 -36.12 12.65 0.93
CA CYS A 18 -34.90 11.86 1.14
C CYS A 18 -35.16 10.84 2.23
N LYS A 19 -35.79 9.72 1.85
CA LYS A 19 -35.51 8.46 2.52
C LYS A 19 -34.26 7.91 1.86
N ARG A 20 -33.25 7.60 2.68
CA ARG A 20 -32.14 6.75 2.24
C ARG A 20 -32.77 5.46 1.74
N GLU A 21 -32.74 5.23 0.44
CA GLU A 21 -32.97 3.88 -0.08
C GLU A 21 -31.78 3.09 0.41
N ASP A 22 -31.96 2.40 1.53
CA ASP A 22 -31.13 1.26 1.85
C ASP A 22 -31.39 0.25 0.73
N ASN A 23 -30.61 0.34 -0.34
CA ASN A 23 -30.51 -0.69 -1.37
C ASN A 23 -29.82 -1.92 -0.75
N ILE A 24 -30.39 -2.44 0.33
CA ILE A 24 -30.15 -3.81 0.75
C ILE A 24 -30.95 -4.62 -0.25
N ILE A 25 -30.26 -5.22 -1.21
CA ILE A 25 -30.85 -6.22 -2.11
C ILE A 25 -31.40 -7.33 -1.20
N PRO A 26 -32.72 -7.44 -1.01
CA PRO A 26 -33.28 -8.52 -0.21
C PRO A 26 -33.06 -9.81 -1.01
N ASN A 27 -32.39 -10.80 -0.41
CA ASN A 27 -31.87 -12.00 -1.08
C ASN A 27 -30.59 -11.81 -1.91
N ASN A 28 -29.59 -11.06 -1.43
CA ASN A 28 -28.21 -11.37 -1.79
C ASN A 28 -27.77 -12.66 -1.06
N ASN A 29 -28.39 -13.78 -1.43
CA ASN A 29 -27.90 -15.07 -1.00
C ASN A 29 -26.60 -15.30 -1.76
N ALA A 30 -25.52 -15.54 -1.01
CA ALA A 30 -24.26 -15.96 -1.62
C ALA A 30 -24.54 -17.10 -2.62
N PRO A 31 -23.92 -17.09 -3.81
CA PRO A 31 -24.02 -18.20 -4.75
C PRO A 31 -23.77 -19.53 -4.02
N TYR A 32 -24.53 -20.57 -4.35
CA TYR A 32 -24.26 -21.90 -3.82
C TYR A 32 -22.97 -22.42 -4.46
N TYR A 33 -21.86 -22.30 -3.75
CA TYR A 33 -20.52 -22.65 -4.25
C TYR A 33 -20.23 -24.16 -4.21
N GLY A 34 -21.21 -25.00 -3.86
CA GLY A 34 -21.07 -26.46 -3.83
C GLY A 34 -20.77 -27.12 -5.18
N GLU A 35 -20.81 -26.35 -6.28
CA GLU A 35 -20.53 -26.82 -7.64
C GLU A 35 -19.29 -26.20 -8.30
N ILE A 36 -18.51 -25.35 -7.59
CA ILE A 36 -17.31 -24.78 -8.21
C ILE A 36 -16.36 -25.93 -8.61
N PRO A 37 -15.83 -26.01 -9.84
CA PRO A 37 -14.90 -27.07 -10.23
C PRO A 37 -13.64 -27.09 -9.34
N THR A 38 -13.14 -28.28 -8.98
CA THR A 38 -11.92 -28.40 -8.14
C THR A 38 -10.72 -27.70 -8.75
N LEU A 39 -10.56 -27.80 -10.06
CA LEU A 39 -9.50 -27.08 -10.79
C LEU A 39 -9.58 -25.55 -10.60
N LEU A 40 -10.79 -24.99 -10.46
CA LEU A 40 -10.97 -23.55 -10.25
C LEU A 40 -10.58 -23.15 -8.82
N LEU A 41 -10.87 -23.99 -7.82
CA LEU A 41 -10.38 -23.80 -6.46
C LEU A 41 -8.85 -23.92 -6.38
N GLU A 42 -8.27 -24.94 -7.02
CA GLU A 42 -6.81 -25.13 -7.07
C GLU A 42 -6.12 -23.91 -7.71
N ASN A 43 -6.68 -23.39 -8.81
CA ASN A 43 -6.18 -22.17 -9.44
C ASN A 43 -6.29 -20.95 -8.52
N TYR A 44 -7.40 -20.80 -7.80
CA TYR A 44 -7.58 -19.73 -6.81
C TYR A 44 -6.53 -19.82 -5.70
N VAL A 45 -6.38 -20.99 -5.07
CA VAL A 45 -5.39 -21.23 -4.01
C VAL A 45 -3.98 -20.96 -4.52
N ASN A 46 -3.62 -21.50 -5.69
CA ASN A 46 -2.32 -21.28 -6.31
C ASN A 46 -2.02 -19.77 -6.49
N ARG A 47 -2.99 -19.03 -7.05
CA ARG A 47 -2.87 -17.58 -7.26
C ARG A 47 -2.69 -16.83 -5.95
N CYS A 48 -3.43 -17.17 -4.89
CA CYS A 48 -3.26 -16.57 -3.56
C CYS A 48 -1.84 -16.77 -3.01
N TYR A 49 -1.28 -17.97 -3.14
CA TYR A 49 0.09 -18.28 -2.70
C TYR A 49 1.12 -17.49 -3.51
N ILE A 50 0.98 -17.44 -4.83
CA ILE A 50 1.91 -16.68 -5.68
C ILE A 50 1.86 -15.18 -5.35
N ASP A 51 0.67 -14.62 -5.25
CA ASP A 51 0.50 -13.18 -5.06
C ASP A 51 0.94 -12.74 -3.65
N LEU A 52 0.61 -13.52 -2.61
CA LEU A 52 0.92 -13.17 -1.22
C LEU A 52 2.30 -13.64 -0.76
N LEU A 53 2.78 -14.80 -1.21
CA LEU A 53 4.03 -15.41 -0.71
C LEU A 53 5.14 -15.44 -1.77
N GLY A 54 4.81 -15.27 -3.06
CA GLY A 54 5.79 -15.31 -4.14
C GLY A 54 6.20 -16.72 -4.57
N ARG A 55 5.43 -17.75 -4.22
CA ARG A 55 5.65 -19.15 -4.60
C ARG A 55 4.34 -19.90 -4.79
N GLU A 56 4.40 -21.06 -5.44
CA GLU A 56 3.28 -22.00 -5.48
C GLU A 56 3.11 -22.70 -4.11
N PRO A 57 1.90 -23.18 -3.79
CA PRO A 57 1.68 -24.02 -2.62
C PRO A 57 2.39 -25.38 -2.79
N LEU A 58 2.81 -25.97 -1.68
CA LEU A 58 3.24 -27.37 -1.63
C LEU A 58 2.04 -28.29 -1.87
N ASP A 59 2.29 -29.54 -2.25
CA ASP A 59 1.22 -30.52 -2.52
C ASP A 59 0.25 -30.67 -1.35
N ASP A 60 0.76 -30.79 -0.12
CA ASP A 60 -0.06 -30.90 1.08
C ASP A 60 -0.81 -29.59 1.39
N GLU A 61 -0.16 -28.43 1.20
CA GLU A 61 -0.80 -27.11 1.38
C GLU A 61 -1.99 -26.94 0.42
N MET A 62 -1.83 -27.34 -0.85
CA MET A 62 -2.88 -27.29 -1.86
C MET A 62 -4.06 -28.20 -1.47
N ILE A 63 -3.79 -29.45 -1.08
CA ILE A 63 -4.83 -30.40 -0.70
C ILE A 63 -5.60 -29.90 0.52
N GLU A 64 -4.88 -29.45 1.56
CA GLU A 64 -5.47 -28.97 2.81
C GLU A 64 -6.33 -27.71 2.58
N ASP A 65 -5.83 -26.74 1.83
CA ASP A 65 -6.53 -25.46 1.63
C ASP A 65 -7.72 -25.58 0.70
N VAL A 66 -7.64 -26.41 -0.35
CA VAL A 66 -8.79 -26.71 -1.19
C VAL A 66 -9.86 -27.44 -0.38
N GLN A 67 -9.48 -28.43 0.43
CA GLN A 67 -10.43 -29.15 1.28
C GLN A 67 -11.06 -28.24 2.33
N PHE A 68 -10.27 -27.36 2.95
CA PHE A 68 -10.77 -26.35 3.89
C PHE A 68 -11.82 -25.44 3.24
N LEU A 69 -11.56 -24.93 2.03
CA LEU A 69 -12.52 -24.11 1.30
C LEU A 69 -13.80 -24.90 0.97
N ARG A 70 -13.67 -26.18 0.58
CA ARG A 70 -14.83 -27.06 0.32
C ARG A 70 -15.70 -27.27 1.55
N ASP A 71 -15.08 -27.57 2.68
CA ASP A 71 -15.77 -27.85 3.94
C ASP A 71 -16.47 -26.61 4.49
N ASN A 72 -16.04 -25.41 4.07
CA ASN A 72 -16.59 -24.11 4.47
C ASN A 72 -17.32 -23.38 3.33
N GLU A 73 -17.82 -24.14 2.36
CA GLU A 73 -18.70 -23.68 1.28
C GLU A 73 -18.12 -22.53 0.43
N VAL A 74 -16.80 -22.36 0.40
CA VAL A 74 -16.07 -21.34 -0.39
C VAL A 74 -16.62 -19.92 -0.19
N THR A 75 -17.20 -19.65 0.98
CA THR A 75 -17.75 -18.34 1.35
C THR A 75 -16.65 -17.27 1.35
N ILE A 76 -17.04 -16.00 1.23
CA ILE A 76 -16.12 -14.85 1.39
C ILE A 76 -15.36 -14.97 2.73
N ASP A 77 -16.03 -15.41 3.79
CA ASP A 77 -15.42 -15.60 5.11
C ASP A 77 -14.37 -16.71 5.11
N SER A 78 -14.65 -17.86 4.48
CA SER A 78 -13.66 -18.95 4.36
C SER A 78 -12.42 -18.52 3.54
N ARG A 79 -12.63 -17.74 2.48
CA ARG A 79 -11.56 -17.15 1.67
C ARG A 79 -10.73 -16.17 2.50
N ASP A 80 -11.36 -15.29 3.27
CA ASP A 80 -10.65 -14.34 4.14
C ASP A 80 -9.82 -15.08 5.20
N GLN A 81 -10.34 -16.18 5.77
CA GLN A 81 -9.60 -17.01 6.72
C GLN A 81 -8.35 -17.65 6.10
N LEU A 82 -8.44 -18.18 4.89
CA LEU A 82 -7.28 -18.69 4.15
C LEU A 82 -6.25 -17.56 3.93
N LEU A 83 -6.67 -16.41 3.43
CA LEU A 83 -5.76 -15.28 3.17
C LEU A 83 -5.13 -14.74 4.46
N TYR A 84 -5.91 -14.70 5.55
CA TYR A 84 -5.42 -14.30 6.86
C TYR A 84 -4.36 -15.27 7.38
N LYS A 85 -4.55 -16.60 7.18
CA LYS A 85 -3.52 -17.61 7.47
C LYS A 85 -2.23 -17.29 6.70
N LEU A 86 -2.32 -17.06 5.40
CA LEU A 86 -1.15 -16.76 4.55
C LEU A 86 -0.42 -15.46 4.97
N GLN A 87 -1.13 -14.48 5.52
CA GLN A 87 -0.53 -13.22 5.96
C GLN A 87 0.06 -13.28 7.38
N PHE A 88 -0.55 -14.05 8.29
CA PHE A 88 -0.30 -13.88 9.73
C PHE A 88 0.08 -15.16 10.49
N ASP A 89 -0.05 -16.35 9.90
CA ASP A 89 0.36 -17.56 10.58
C ASP A 89 1.90 -17.60 10.77
N THR A 90 2.30 -17.87 12.00
CA THR A 90 3.71 -17.91 12.45
C THR A 90 4.23 -19.33 12.66
N THR A 91 3.40 -20.34 12.40
CA THR A 91 3.77 -21.75 12.44
C THR A 91 4.93 -22.02 11.48
N PHE A 92 5.84 -22.90 11.90
CA PHE A 92 7.02 -23.19 11.11
C PHE A 92 6.66 -23.91 9.80
N ILE A 93 7.10 -23.35 8.68
CA ILE A 93 7.02 -23.95 7.34
C ILE A 93 8.45 -24.07 6.79
N GLU A 94 8.82 -25.27 6.34
CA GLU A 94 10.14 -25.50 5.75
C GLU A 94 10.30 -24.64 4.48
N GLY A 95 11.45 -23.97 4.34
CA GLY A 95 11.71 -23.02 3.25
C GLY A 95 11.28 -21.57 3.56
N ASP A 96 10.11 -21.37 4.15
CA ASP A 96 9.57 -20.03 4.41
C ASP A 96 9.87 -19.49 5.83
N SER A 97 10.26 -20.37 6.74
CA SER A 97 10.21 -20.17 8.19
C SER A 97 8.78 -20.01 8.74
N SER A 98 7.93 -19.20 8.14
CA SER A 98 6.47 -19.17 8.36
C SER A 98 5.78 -18.38 7.25
N TYR A 99 4.48 -18.61 7.04
CA TYR A 99 3.68 -17.83 6.08
C TYR A 99 3.80 -16.32 6.32
N ASN A 100 3.72 -15.90 7.58
CA ASN A 100 3.90 -14.51 7.97
C ASN A 100 5.28 -13.94 7.55
N GLN A 101 6.38 -14.70 7.70
CA GLN A 101 7.68 -14.22 7.25
C GLN A 101 7.74 -14.12 5.71
N ALA A 102 7.23 -15.13 5.00
CA ALA A 102 7.19 -15.13 3.54
C ALA A 102 6.33 -13.98 2.97
N TYR A 103 5.16 -13.72 3.55
CA TYR A 103 4.28 -12.63 3.16
C TYR A 103 4.95 -11.26 3.30
N PHE A 104 5.53 -10.95 4.46
CA PHE A 104 6.17 -9.65 4.67
C PHE A 104 7.44 -9.49 3.83
N HIS A 105 8.15 -10.58 3.56
CA HIS A 105 9.26 -10.59 2.62
C HIS A 105 8.80 -10.30 1.18
N ARG A 106 7.74 -10.96 0.71
CA ARG A 106 7.12 -10.71 -0.59
C ARG A 106 6.66 -9.27 -0.74
N PHE A 107 5.99 -8.73 0.28
CA PHE A 107 5.57 -7.33 0.30
C PHE A 107 6.77 -6.37 0.19
N TYR A 108 7.85 -6.64 0.90
CA TYR A 108 9.09 -5.87 0.81
C TYR A 108 9.68 -5.86 -0.60
N GLU A 109 9.77 -7.03 -1.24
CA GLU A 109 10.25 -7.11 -2.62
C GLU A 109 9.33 -6.39 -3.61
N LEU A 110 8.01 -6.49 -3.47
CA LEU A 110 7.05 -5.78 -4.34
C LEU A 110 7.21 -4.25 -4.25
N VAL A 111 7.32 -3.71 -3.03
CA VAL A 111 7.52 -2.27 -2.83
C VAL A 111 8.89 -1.84 -3.36
N LYS A 112 9.95 -2.65 -3.17
CA LYS A 112 11.26 -2.35 -3.73
C LYS A 112 11.28 -2.35 -5.25
N VAL A 113 10.64 -3.33 -5.89
CA VAL A 113 10.52 -3.39 -7.36
C VAL A 113 9.88 -2.11 -7.88
N ARG A 114 8.83 -1.64 -7.20
CA ARG A 114 8.11 -0.44 -7.60
C ARG A 114 8.91 0.85 -7.40
N LEU A 115 9.58 1.01 -6.25
CA LEU A 115 10.12 2.31 -5.84
C LEU A 115 11.63 2.43 -6.06
N ILE A 116 12.39 1.34 -5.92
CA ILE A 116 13.86 1.35 -6.02
C ILE A 116 14.38 0.28 -6.99
N GLU A 117 13.63 0.01 -8.05
CA GLU A 117 13.99 -0.92 -9.15
C GLU A 117 14.38 -2.32 -8.68
N GLY A 118 13.84 -2.77 -7.54
CA GLY A 118 14.13 -4.10 -6.99
C GLY A 118 15.55 -4.23 -6.44
N ALA A 119 16.15 -3.13 -5.96
CA ALA A 119 17.49 -3.14 -5.38
C ALA A 119 17.67 -4.27 -4.35
N ALA A 120 18.69 -5.10 -4.59
CA ALA A 120 19.02 -6.21 -3.71
C ALA A 120 19.58 -5.70 -2.36
N ASN A 121 19.30 -6.41 -1.27
CA ASN A 121 19.81 -6.02 0.05
C ASN A 121 21.34 -5.99 0.11
N SER A 122 22.03 -6.82 -0.67
CA SER A 122 23.49 -6.78 -0.80
C SER A 122 23.98 -5.46 -1.40
N TYR A 123 23.29 -4.93 -2.42
CA TYR A 123 23.58 -3.63 -3.02
C TYR A 123 23.30 -2.50 -2.02
N ILE A 124 22.14 -2.51 -1.36
CA ILE A 124 21.80 -1.51 -0.33
C ILE A 124 22.86 -1.50 0.79
N ASN A 125 23.32 -2.68 1.24
CA ASN A 125 24.38 -2.79 2.24
C ASN A 125 25.74 -2.27 1.73
N SER A 126 26.07 -2.50 0.46
CA SER A 126 27.29 -1.98 -0.16
C SER A 126 27.29 -0.45 -0.17
N GLU A 127 26.20 0.17 -0.63
CA GLU A 127 26.05 1.63 -0.61
C GLU A 127 26.05 2.19 0.81
N ASN A 128 25.41 1.49 1.75
CA ASN A 128 25.43 1.87 3.15
C ASN A 128 26.85 1.84 3.76
N ALA A 129 27.66 0.85 3.38
CA ALA A 129 29.06 0.77 3.80
C ALA A 129 29.91 1.91 3.21
N ASN A 130 29.65 2.31 1.96
CA ASN A 130 30.31 3.46 1.33
C ASN A 130 30.02 4.76 2.12
N TRP A 131 28.76 4.98 2.52
CA TRP A 131 28.39 6.14 3.35
C TRP A 131 29.09 6.14 4.71
N LEU A 132 29.19 4.98 5.36
CA LEU A 132 29.88 4.84 6.64
C LEU A 132 31.39 5.13 6.51
N PHE A 133 32.02 4.65 5.45
CA PHE A 133 33.44 4.92 5.17
C PHE A 133 33.72 6.41 4.97
N GLU A 134 32.91 7.11 4.16
CA GLU A 134 33.09 8.56 3.96
C GLU A 134 32.77 9.35 5.24
N TYR A 135 31.82 8.89 6.07
CA TYR A 135 31.59 9.46 7.41
C TYR A 135 32.84 9.40 8.29
N GLU A 136 33.49 8.23 8.40
CA GLU A 136 34.68 8.04 9.23
C GLU A 136 35.83 8.93 8.75
N LYS A 137 36.04 9.01 7.43
CA LYS A 137 37.04 9.87 6.81
C LYS A 137 36.82 11.35 7.11
N ASP A 138 35.61 11.86 6.93
CA ASP A 138 35.27 13.26 7.24
C ASP A 138 35.37 13.55 8.76
N SER A 139 35.01 12.58 9.61
CA SER A 139 35.12 12.68 11.06
C SER A 139 36.59 12.79 11.52
N ILE A 140 37.47 11.93 11.00
CA ILE A 140 38.92 11.97 11.29
C ILE A 140 39.55 13.26 10.79
N ALA A 141 39.11 13.76 9.63
CA ALA A 141 39.56 15.04 9.07
C ALA A 141 39.03 16.27 9.83
N GLY A 142 38.15 16.09 10.82
CA GLY A 142 37.52 17.18 11.59
C GLY A 142 36.42 17.93 10.84
N ASN A 143 35.97 17.44 9.69
CA ASN A 143 34.91 18.04 8.88
C ASN A 143 33.52 17.55 9.33
N MET A 144 33.11 17.97 10.53
CA MET A 144 31.92 17.43 11.19
C MET A 144 30.61 17.71 10.42
N ILE A 145 30.50 18.83 9.70
CA ILE A 145 29.28 19.16 8.93
C ILE A 145 29.04 18.11 7.85
N ASN A 146 30.07 17.77 7.07
CA ASN A 146 29.93 16.75 6.04
C ASN A 146 29.77 15.36 6.64
N ALA A 147 30.50 15.06 7.73
CA ALA A 147 30.32 13.80 8.45
C ALA A 147 28.84 13.59 8.85
N TYR A 148 28.18 14.58 9.46
CA TYR A 148 26.76 14.46 9.81
C TYR A 148 25.85 14.27 8.59
N LYS A 149 26.14 14.90 7.45
CA LYS A 149 25.39 14.65 6.20
C LYS A 149 25.56 13.21 5.72
N ARG A 150 26.77 12.64 5.76
CA ARG A 150 27.02 11.23 5.40
C ARG A 150 26.32 10.27 6.36
N LEU A 151 26.32 10.57 7.64
CA LEU A 151 25.62 9.79 8.66
C LEU A 151 24.09 9.78 8.43
N LEU A 152 23.52 10.88 7.96
CA LEU A 152 22.10 10.93 7.59
C LEU A 152 21.80 9.99 6.42
N GLU A 153 22.62 9.98 5.36
CA GLU A 153 22.42 9.04 4.23
C GLU A 153 22.55 7.57 4.65
N TYR A 154 23.53 7.26 5.52
CA TYR A 154 23.67 5.94 6.14
C TYR A 154 22.38 5.51 6.87
N ASN A 155 21.81 6.42 7.68
CA ASN A 155 20.59 6.11 8.42
C ASN A 155 19.38 5.86 7.49
N LYS A 156 19.25 6.61 6.39
CA LYS A 156 18.16 6.39 5.42
C LYS A 156 18.21 4.99 4.79
N LEU A 157 19.38 4.52 4.37
CA LEU A 157 19.52 3.17 3.81
C LEU A 157 19.31 2.08 4.88
N ASN A 158 19.76 2.32 6.11
CA ASN A 158 19.51 1.44 7.23
C ASN A 158 18.01 1.33 7.56
N ASP A 159 17.26 2.42 7.41
CA ASP A 159 15.81 2.44 7.62
C ASP A 159 15.07 1.57 6.60
N ILE A 160 15.57 1.48 5.35
CA ILE A 160 15.05 0.54 4.33
C ILE A 160 15.31 -0.90 4.77
N LEU A 161 16.54 -1.23 5.16
CA LEU A 161 16.92 -2.59 5.56
C LEU A 161 16.14 -3.06 6.80
N LYS A 162 15.78 -2.14 7.69
CA LYS A 162 14.96 -2.43 8.88
C LYS A 162 13.46 -2.42 8.60
N SER A 163 13.02 -1.83 7.50
CA SER A 163 11.59 -1.60 7.23
C SER A 163 10.79 -2.89 7.20
N GLU A 164 11.29 -3.96 6.55
CA GLU A 164 10.63 -5.27 6.47
C GLU A 164 10.25 -5.79 7.87
N LYS A 165 11.24 -5.91 8.76
CA LYS A 165 11.03 -6.41 10.12
C LYS A 165 10.19 -5.46 10.97
N GLN A 166 10.36 -4.15 10.81
CA GLN A 166 9.60 -3.16 11.57
C GLN A 166 8.12 -3.15 11.17
N TYR A 167 7.82 -3.30 9.89
CA TYR A 167 6.46 -3.37 9.39
C TYR A 167 5.77 -4.68 9.79
N ARG A 168 6.48 -5.81 9.63
CA ARG A 168 6.03 -7.12 10.11
C ARG A 168 5.64 -7.11 11.59
N ASN A 169 6.40 -6.38 12.42
CA ASN A 169 6.15 -6.28 13.86
C ASN A 169 5.18 -5.15 14.25
N GLY A 170 4.58 -4.44 13.28
CA GLY A 170 3.65 -3.34 13.54
C GLY A 170 4.29 -2.08 14.15
N VAL A 171 5.61 -1.92 14.02
CA VAL A 171 6.36 -0.76 14.55
C VAL A 171 6.18 0.48 13.68
N ILE A 172 6.00 0.29 12.37
CA ILE A 172 5.79 1.36 11.39
C ILE A 172 4.51 1.12 10.60
N SER A 173 3.88 2.19 10.13
CA SER A 173 2.73 2.15 9.23
C SER A 173 3.14 1.89 7.78
N VAL A 174 2.16 1.58 6.92
CA VAL A 174 2.38 1.48 5.47
C VAL A 174 2.85 2.81 4.86
N SER A 175 2.40 3.94 5.42
CA SER A 175 2.86 5.28 5.00
C SER A 175 4.34 5.50 5.29
N GLU A 176 4.78 5.21 6.51
CA GLU A 176 6.20 5.32 6.91
C GLU A 176 7.08 4.34 6.12
N TYR A 177 6.56 3.16 5.81
CA TYR A 177 7.22 2.19 4.96
C TYR A 177 7.52 2.75 3.57
N HIS A 178 6.52 3.31 2.90
CA HIS A 178 6.68 3.91 1.57
C HIS A 178 7.57 5.16 1.62
N ARG A 179 7.45 6.00 2.66
CA ARG A 179 8.29 7.18 2.85
C ARG A 179 9.78 6.82 2.87
N ARG A 180 10.17 5.75 3.57
CA ARG A 180 11.58 5.29 3.60
C ARG A 180 12.08 4.82 2.23
N MET A 181 11.20 4.21 1.44
CA MET A 181 11.53 3.72 0.09
C MET A 181 11.71 4.84 -0.93
N VAL A 182 11.04 5.99 -0.76
CA VAL A 182 11.22 7.16 -1.63
C VAL A 182 12.21 8.20 -1.07
N TYR A 183 12.56 8.14 0.21
CA TYR A 183 13.48 9.08 0.86
C TYR A 183 14.83 8.43 1.18
N ASN A 184 15.64 8.20 0.14
CA ASN A 184 16.99 7.62 0.27
C ASN A 184 17.85 7.89 -0.97
N SER A 185 19.16 7.65 -0.86
CA SER A 185 20.11 7.91 -1.95
C SER A 185 19.88 7.06 -3.19
N ILE A 186 19.37 5.83 -3.08
CA ILE A 186 19.12 4.94 -4.23
C ILE A 186 17.96 5.49 -5.07
N TYR A 187 16.86 5.89 -4.43
CA TYR A 187 15.75 6.56 -5.09
C TYR A 187 16.19 7.87 -5.76
N ASP A 188 17.13 8.57 -5.14
CA ASP A 188 17.69 9.81 -5.67
C ASP A 188 18.57 9.57 -6.90
N ASP A 189 19.39 8.52 -6.89
CA ASP A 189 20.24 8.15 -8.02
C ASP A 189 19.42 7.72 -9.23
N ILE A 190 18.34 6.95 -9.02
CA ILE A 190 17.39 6.54 -10.07
C ILE A 190 16.76 7.79 -10.72
N ASN A 191 16.32 8.74 -9.91
CA ASN A 191 15.64 9.93 -10.41
C ASN A 191 16.60 11.05 -10.85
N MET A 192 17.87 11.01 -10.47
CA MET A 192 18.98 11.91 -10.86
C MET A 192 18.86 13.39 -10.47
N ASN A 193 17.67 13.98 -10.35
CA ASN A 193 17.50 15.40 -10.04
C ASN A 193 16.13 15.70 -9.39
N THR A 194 15.98 16.90 -8.82
CA THR A 194 14.76 17.36 -8.15
C THR A 194 13.52 17.28 -9.06
N PHE A 195 13.64 17.65 -10.34
CA PHE A 195 12.50 17.64 -11.26
C PHE A 195 11.95 16.22 -11.46
N ASN A 196 12.84 15.27 -11.74
CA ASN A 196 12.49 13.87 -11.91
C ASN A 196 12.00 13.25 -10.60
N TYR A 197 12.63 13.56 -9.46
CA TYR A 197 12.20 13.08 -8.14
C TYR A 197 10.75 13.47 -7.85
N ILE A 198 10.38 14.74 -8.09
CA ILE A 198 9.02 15.22 -7.85
C ILE A 198 8.03 14.51 -8.79
N ASN A 199 8.35 14.36 -10.07
CA ASN A 199 7.44 13.63 -10.97
C ASN A 199 7.32 12.15 -10.59
N ALA A 200 8.43 11.51 -10.25
CA ALA A 200 8.46 10.10 -9.90
C ALA A 200 7.72 9.81 -8.59
N ILE A 201 7.86 10.63 -7.53
CA ILE A 201 7.13 10.39 -6.29
C ILE A 201 5.61 10.51 -6.48
N PHE A 202 5.17 11.46 -7.30
CA PHE A 202 3.75 11.63 -7.64
C PHE A 202 3.24 10.46 -8.50
N ASP A 203 3.98 10.04 -9.51
CA ASP A 203 3.59 8.92 -10.37
C ASP A 203 3.60 7.59 -9.59
N ASN A 204 4.72 7.31 -8.92
CA ASN A 204 4.94 6.08 -8.18
C ASN A 204 4.05 5.92 -6.96
N LEU A 205 3.56 6.99 -6.32
CA LEU A 205 2.71 6.87 -5.13
C LEU A 205 1.24 7.21 -5.41
N LEU A 206 0.97 8.17 -6.30
CA LEU A 206 -0.37 8.75 -6.50
C LEU A 206 -0.97 8.43 -7.88
N PHE A 207 -0.23 7.73 -8.77
CA PHE A 207 -0.67 7.39 -10.14
C PHE A 207 -1.07 8.61 -10.98
N ARG A 208 -0.42 9.75 -10.74
CA ARG A 208 -0.62 10.97 -11.53
C ARG A 208 0.62 11.84 -11.52
N TYR A 209 0.70 12.75 -12.46
CA TYR A 209 1.68 13.83 -12.41
C TYR A 209 1.26 14.94 -11.42
N PRO A 210 2.23 15.68 -10.86
CA PRO A 210 1.93 16.85 -10.04
C PRO A 210 1.28 17.94 -10.89
N THR A 211 0.39 18.71 -10.28
CA THR A 211 -0.05 19.99 -10.85
C THR A 211 1.09 21.00 -10.83
N SER A 212 1.01 22.06 -11.65
CA SER A 212 2.03 23.11 -11.66
C SER A 212 2.23 23.77 -10.29
N TYR A 213 1.17 23.85 -9.47
CA TYR A 213 1.28 24.35 -8.10
C TYR A 213 2.08 23.38 -7.23
N GLU A 214 1.65 22.12 -7.13
CA GLU A 214 2.33 21.10 -6.33
C GLU A 214 3.80 20.94 -6.70
N PHE A 215 4.10 20.95 -8.00
CA PHE A 215 5.46 20.86 -8.50
C PHE A 215 6.33 22.03 -8.01
N ASN A 216 5.82 23.26 -8.12
CA ASN A 216 6.55 24.46 -7.71
C ASN A 216 6.78 24.49 -6.20
N GLU A 217 5.76 24.16 -5.40
CA GLU A 217 5.89 24.11 -3.94
C GLU A 217 6.92 23.05 -3.52
N CYS A 218 6.85 21.84 -4.09
CA CYS A 218 7.83 20.77 -3.83
C CYS A 218 9.25 21.22 -4.18
N LYS A 219 9.42 21.86 -5.35
CA LYS A 219 10.72 22.35 -5.79
C LYS A 219 11.29 23.40 -4.85
N LEU A 220 10.48 24.36 -4.42
CA LEU A 220 10.85 25.40 -3.46
C LEU A 220 11.20 24.84 -2.06
N MET A 221 10.54 23.75 -1.63
CA MET A 221 10.92 23.05 -0.40
C MET A 221 12.26 22.31 -0.54
N ILE A 222 12.51 21.65 -1.67
CA ILE A 222 13.70 20.80 -1.86
C ILE A 222 14.95 21.65 -2.15
N ASP A 223 14.86 22.59 -3.09
CA ASP A 223 16.02 23.33 -3.59
C ASP A 223 16.38 24.51 -2.67
N ASP A 224 15.37 25.26 -2.19
CA ASP A 224 15.58 26.53 -1.46
C ASP A 224 15.37 26.38 0.06
N ASN A 225 14.92 25.22 0.54
CA ASN A 225 14.49 24.99 1.93
C ASN A 225 13.46 26.01 2.43
N SER A 226 12.62 26.51 1.52
CA SER A 226 11.61 27.51 1.84
C SER A 226 10.35 26.86 2.40
N THR A 227 9.73 27.51 3.38
CA THR A 227 8.45 27.03 3.94
C THR A 227 7.34 27.21 2.91
N GLN A 228 6.74 26.10 2.49
CA GLN A 228 5.63 26.07 1.54
C GLN A 228 4.45 25.26 2.11
N ILE A 229 3.33 25.22 1.38
CA ILE A 229 2.17 24.40 1.73
C ILE A 229 1.91 23.42 0.60
N LEU A 230 1.93 22.13 0.92
CA LEU A 230 1.63 21.04 -0.01
C LEU A 230 0.51 20.20 0.60
N MET A 231 -0.56 19.92 -0.16
CA MET A 231 -1.68 19.06 0.28
C MET A 231 -2.24 19.44 1.68
N GLY A 232 -2.34 20.75 1.95
CA GLY A 232 -2.84 21.28 3.22
C GLY A 232 -1.85 21.21 4.40
N SER A 233 -0.65 20.68 4.21
CA SER A 233 0.39 20.58 5.23
C SER A 233 1.59 21.47 4.91
N SER A 234 2.22 22.04 5.94
CA SER A 234 3.43 22.85 5.76
C SER A 234 4.69 21.98 5.81
N GLY A 235 5.64 22.29 4.94
CA GLY A 235 6.95 21.65 4.88
C GLY A 235 8.01 22.62 4.38
N ASN A 236 9.28 22.31 4.61
CA ASN A 236 10.40 23.14 4.17
C ASN A 236 11.61 22.36 3.67
N CYS A 237 11.51 21.05 3.53
CA CYS A 237 12.60 20.22 3.05
C CYS A 237 12.12 18.98 2.31
N LYS A 238 13.05 18.26 1.68
CA LYS A 238 12.74 17.00 0.97
C LYS A 238 12.10 15.92 1.84
N TYR A 239 12.50 15.84 3.11
CA TYR A 239 11.90 14.92 4.06
C TYR A 239 10.41 15.25 4.25
N ASP A 240 10.08 16.53 4.42
CA ASP A 240 8.69 16.97 4.58
C ASP A 240 7.88 16.69 3.33
N VAL A 241 8.43 16.91 2.12
CA VAL A 241 7.74 16.54 0.87
C VAL A 241 7.37 15.05 0.87
N ALA A 242 8.32 14.17 1.16
CA ALA A 242 8.06 12.73 1.22
C ALA A 242 7.05 12.38 2.32
N SER A 243 7.15 13.02 3.48
CA SER A 243 6.27 12.80 4.63
C SER A 243 4.85 13.28 4.35
N ILE A 244 4.67 14.46 3.75
CA ILE A 244 3.36 15.04 3.42
C ILE A 244 2.66 14.14 2.41
N ILE A 245 3.34 13.77 1.32
CA ILE A 245 2.77 12.92 0.27
C ILE A 245 2.37 11.56 0.86
N CYS A 246 3.25 10.89 1.61
CA CYS A 246 2.94 9.56 2.14
C CYS A 246 1.86 9.57 3.25
N ASN A 247 1.42 10.72 3.73
CA ASN A 247 0.35 10.82 4.73
C ASN A 247 -0.89 11.57 4.20
N SER A 248 -0.97 11.84 2.89
CA SER A 248 -2.12 12.48 2.27
C SER A 248 -3.22 11.48 1.90
N ASP A 249 -4.44 11.95 1.72
CA ASP A 249 -5.57 11.12 1.29
C ASP A 249 -5.31 10.50 -0.09
N GLU A 250 -4.65 11.24 -0.98
CA GLU A 250 -4.25 10.78 -2.31
C GLU A 250 -3.26 9.62 -2.25
N PHE A 251 -2.43 9.52 -1.21
CA PHE A 251 -1.56 8.36 -1.02
C PHE A 251 -2.35 7.10 -0.67
N TYR A 252 -3.37 7.22 0.19
CA TYR A 252 -4.25 6.09 0.48
C TYR A 252 -5.04 5.67 -0.75
N GLU A 253 -5.52 6.63 -1.55
CA GLU A 253 -6.14 6.38 -2.85
C GLU A 253 -5.17 5.64 -3.79
N GLY A 254 -3.92 6.09 -3.86
CA GLY A 254 -2.85 5.45 -4.64
C GLY A 254 -2.55 4.03 -4.18
N LEU A 255 -2.50 3.76 -2.87
CA LEU A 255 -2.31 2.41 -2.34
C LEU A 255 -3.45 1.45 -2.74
N VAL A 256 -4.70 1.93 -2.73
CA VAL A 256 -5.84 1.14 -3.20
C VAL A 256 -5.66 0.86 -4.69
N ASN A 257 -5.40 1.87 -5.51
CA ASN A 257 -5.23 1.68 -6.95
C ASN A 257 -4.10 0.71 -7.29
N TRP A 258 -2.97 0.81 -6.57
CA TRP A 258 -1.86 -0.13 -6.71
C TRP A 258 -2.27 -1.56 -6.39
N SER A 259 -3.09 -1.76 -5.38
CA SER A 259 -3.55 -3.11 -4.98
C SER A 259 -4.44 -3.71 -6.08
N PHE A 260 -5.31 -2.92 -6.70
CA PHE A 260 -6.12 -3.38 -7.85
C PHE A 260 -5.25 -3.70 -9.06
N ILE A 261 -4.28 -2.85 -9.39
CA ILE A 261 -3.37 -3.11 -10.51
C ILE A 261 -2.56 -4.39 -10.26
N THR A 262 -2.10 -4.57 -9.03
CA THR A 262 -1.27 -5.72 -8.65
C THR A 262 -2.05 -7.04 -8.69
N PHE A 263 -3.26 -7.07 -8.12
CA PHE A 263 -4.01 -8.34 -7.96
C PHE A 263 -5.03 -8.61 -9.06
N LEU A 264 -5.59 -7.57 -9.68
CA LEU A 264 -6.63 -7.68 -10.71
C LEU A 264 -6.18 -7.19 -12.10
N GLY A 265 -5.03 -6.52 -12.21
CA GLY A 265 -4.52 -6.03 -13.49
C GLY A 265 -5.33 -4.84 -14.08
N ARG A 266 -6.13 -4.16 -13.25
CA ARG A 266 -6.92 -2.97 -13.63
C ARG A 266 -6.88 -1.91 -12.54
N GLU A 267 -7.33 -0.70 -12.85
CA GLU A 267 -7.53 0.35 -11.84
C GLU A 267 -8.82 0.12 -11.04
N ALA A 268 -8.84 0.66 -9.82
CA ALA A 268 -10.03 0.67 -8.97
C ALA A 268 -11.09 1.64 -9.53
N ASN A 269 -12.35 1.20 -9.57
CA ASN A 269 -13.45 2.11 -9.92
C ASN A 269 -13.71 3.12 -8.78
N VAL A 270 -14.52 4.15 -9.06
CA VAL A 270 -14.75 5.25 -8.10
C VAL A 270 -15.33 4.76 -6.76
N GLN A 271 -16.24 3.78 -6.78
CA GLN A 271 -16.88 3.26 -5.58
C GLN A 271 -15.89 2.40 -4.77
N GLU A 272 -15.23 1.44 -5.42
CA GLU A 272 -14.20 0.59 -4.80
C GLU A 272 -13.12 1.45 -4.12
N ARG A 273 -12.70 2.50 -4.83
CA ARG A 273 -11.64 3.39 -4.38
C ARG A 273 -12.05 4.20 -3.16
N ASP A 274 -13.23 4.82 -3.18
CA ASP A 274 -13.72 5.61 -2.04
C ASP A 274 -13.97 4.72 -0.80
N GLU A 275 -14.60 3.56 -0.97
CA GLU A 275 -14.87 2.64 0.14
C GLU A 275 -13.59 2.12 0.79
N LEU A 276 -12.62 1.67 -0.01
CA LEU A 276 -11.38 1.08 0.50
C LEU A 276 -10.40 2.13 1.02
N MET A 277 -10.37 3.33 0.43
CA MET A 277 -9.58 4.44 0.95
C MET A 277 -10.05 4.82 2.36
N ASN A 278 -11.36 4.98 2.57
CA ASN A 278 -11.91 5.29 3.89
C ASN A 278 -11.59 4.21 4.94
N ASN A 279 -11.58 2.93 4.53
CA ASN A 279 -11.13 1.84 5.41
C ASN A 279 -9.63 1.97 5.76
N LEU A 280 -8.78 2.26 4.78
CA LEU A 280 -7.33 2.43 4.97
C LEU A 280 -7.02 3.59 5.92
N ILE A 281 -7.69 4.72 5.75
CA ILE A 281 -7.54 5.90 6.61
C ILE A 281 -7.97 5.59 8.05
N MET A 282 -9.08 4.85 8.23
CA MET A 282 -9.62 4.55 9.55
C MET A 282 -8.81 3.50 10.33
N TYR A 283 -8.37 2.44 9.65
CA TYR A 283 -7.78 1.27 10.30
C TYR A 283 -6.27 1.14 10.11
N ASN A 284 -5.69 1.83 9.12
CA ASN A 284 -4.28 1.72 8.74
C ASN A 284 -3.83 0.25 8.52
N ASP A 285 -4.74 -0.57 8.01
CA ASP A 285 -4.55 -2.01 7.77
C ASP A 285 -4.57 -2.25 6.26
N TYR A 286 -3.39 -2.22 5.65
CA TYR A 286 -3.22 -2.50 4.24
C TYR A 286 -3.49 -3.97 3.89
N GLN A 287 -3.13 -4.89 4.79
CA GLN A 287 -3.35 -6.33 4.62
C GLN A 287 -4.84 -6.64 4.40
N ARG A 288 -5.72 -5.94 5.12
CA ARG A 288 -7.18 -6.07 4.96
C ARG A 288 -7.65 -5.67 3.56
N ILE A 289 -7.07 -4.64 2.95
CA ILE A 289 -7.42 -4.22 1.59
C ILE A 289 -7.06 -5.32 0.59
N GLN A 290 -5.89 -5.92 0.75
CA GLN A 290 -5.51 -7.08 -0.07
C GLN A 290 -6.54 -8.19 0.09
N ARG A 291 -6.90 -8.57 1.32
CA ARG A 291 -7.89 -9.64 1.52
C ARG A 291 -9.25 -9.33 0.91
N ILE A 292 -9.75 -8.09 0.99
CA ILE A 292 -11.01 -7.70 0.35
C ILE A 292 -10.94 -7.95 -1.17
N ILE A 293 -9.84 -7.59 -1.82
CA ILE A 293 -9.65 -7.79 -3.27
C ILE A 293 -9.54 -9.29 -3.59
N LEU A 294 -8.66 -10.02 -2.87
CA LEU A 294 -8.40 -11.43 -3.11
C LEU A 294 -9.58 -12.36 -2.72
N CYS A 295 -10.52 -11.90 -1.89
CA CYS A 295 -11.77 -12.61 -1.59
C CYS A 295 -12.84 -12.43 -2.66
N SER A 296 -12.68 -11.51 -3.61
CA SER A 296 -13.70 -11.24 -4.63
C SER A 296 -13.86 -12.40 -5.60
N ASP A 297 -15.07 -12.56 -6.14
CA ASP A 297 -15.33 -13.54 -7.21
C ASP A 297 -14.59 -13.16 -8.50
N GLU A 298 -14.36 -11.87 -8.74
CA GLU A 298 -13.53 -11.37 -9.84
C GLU A 298 -12.08 -11.85 -9.73
N TYR A 299 -11.47 -11.81 -8.54
CA TYR A 299 -10.13 -12.34 -8.36
C TYR A 299 -10.11 -13.87 -8.50
N ALA A 300 -11.12 -14.54 -7.95
CA ALA A 300 -11.20 -15.99 -7.93
C ALA A 300 -11.63 -16.60 -9.29
N HIS A 301 -12.11 -15.78 -10.21
CA HIS A 301 -12.76 -16.20 -11.46
C HIS A 301 -13.94 -17.15 -11.21
N PHE A 302 -14.74 -16.89 -10.17
CA PHE A 302 -15.91 -17.71 -9.81
C PHE A 302 -17.22 -17.27 -10.50
N ASP A 303 -17.16 -16.23 -11.32
CA ASP A 303 -18.28 -15.67 -12.11
C ASP A 303 -18.66 -16.52 -13.33
#